data_AF-A0AAP0HLG9-F1
#
_entry.id   AF-A0AAP0HLG9-F1
#
_cell.length_a   1.000
_cell.length_b   1.000
_cell.length_c   1.000
_cell.angle_alpha   90.00
_cell.angle_beta   90.00
_cell.angle_gamma   90.00
#
_symmetry.space_group_name_H-M   'P 1'
#
loop_
_entity.id
_entity.type
_entity.pdbx_description
1 polymer ?
#
loop_
_entity_poly.entity_id
_entity_poly.type
_entity_poly.pdbx_seq_one_letter_code
_entity_poly.pdbx_strand_id
1 'polypeptide(L)' 'MAQLSRQHVLEIYKSSKVLEGDGKTFGSVMQWVYVIDAKSDQYLEVKGKVTEVDDEKRSLTYTAVGGDVLKMHKS' A
#
# COMPACT_ATOMS: atom_id res chain seq x y z
N MET A 1 28.32 7.38 16.08
CA MET A 1 27.32 7.89 15.11
C MET A 1 26.76 6.69 14.35
N ALA A 2 25.62 6.15 14.78
CA ALA A 2 25.01 5.01 14.09
C ALA A 2 24.25 5.53 12.87
N GLN A 3 24.79 5.29 11.67
CA GLN A 3 24.07 5.45 10.42
C GLN A 3 23.02 4.34 10.37
N LEU A 4 21.76 4.66 10.67
CA LEU A 4 20.64 3.74 10.48
C LEU A 4 20.54 3.44 8.97
N SER A 5 21.02 2.26 8.57
CA SER A 5 20.87 1.78 7.20
C SER A 5 19.38 1.59 6.92
N ARG A 6 18.94 2.19 5.82
CA ARG A 6 17.57 2.20 5.32
C ARG A 6 17.20 0.84 4.69
N GLN A 7 17.52 -0.27 5.37
CA GLN A 7 17.43 -1.65 4.85
C GLN A 7 16.73 -2.58 5.85
N HIS A 8 15.46 -2.30 6.16
CA HIS A 8 14.54 -3.31 6.70
C HIS A 8 13.14 -3.15 6.12
N VAL A 9 13.03 -2.60 4.90
CA VAL A 9 11.82 -2.81 4.12
C VAL A 9 11.94 -4.23 3.60
N LEU A 10 11.26 -5.14 4.31
CA LEU A 10 11.19 -6.57 4.06
C LEU A 10 11.08 -6.85 2.56
N GLU A 11 11.73 -7.93 2.10
CA GLU A 11 11.75 -8.41 0.70
C GLU A 11 10.36 -8.55 0.04
N ILE A 12 9.30 -8.41 0.84
CA ILE A 12 7.90 -8.40 0.43
C ILE A 12 7.43 -7.11 -0.25
N TYR A 13 8.08 -5.96 -0.07
CA TYR A 13 7.60 -4.70 -0.65
C TYR A 13 8.50 -4.23 -1.80
N LYS A 14 7.89 -3.93 -2.95
CA LYS A 14 8.62 -3.46 -4.13
C LYS A 14 8.56 -1.94 -4.29
N SER A 15 7.35 -1.39 -4.38
CA SER A 15 7.16 0.02 -4.69
C SER A 15 5.76 0.50 -4.31
N SER A 16 5.61 1.83 -4.29
CA SER A 16 4.31 2.49 -4.22
C SER A 16 4.29 3.67 -5.17
N LYS A 17 3.07 4.03 -5.60
CA LYS A 17 2.83 5.14 -6.50
C LYS A 17 1.53 5.84 -6.12
N VAL A 18 1.58 7.17 -6.02
CA VAL A 18 0.36 7.99 -5.98
C VAL A 18 -0.23 8.03 -7.38
N LEU A 19 -1.46 7.55 -7.53
CA LEU A 19 -2.21 7.59 -8.78
C LEU A 19 -3.08 8.85 -8.87
N GLU A 20 -3.66 9.26 -7.74
CA GLU A 20 -4.52 10.45 -7.63
C GLU A 20 -4.28 11.14 -6.29
N GLY A 21 -4.30 12.47 -6.27
CA GLY A 21 -4.11 13.27 -5.06
C GLY A 21 -2.67 13.29 -4.56
N ASP A 22 -2.50 13.24 -3.24
CA ASP A 22 -1.20 13.32 -2.57
C ASP A 22 -0.87 12.06 -1.74
N GLY A 23 -1.73 11.05 -1.81
CA GLY A 23 -1.57 9.77 -1.12
C GLY A 23 -2.00 9.77 0.35
N LYS A 24 -2.42 10.91 0.91
CA LYS A 24 -2.76 11.03 2.35
C LYS A 24 -4.05 11.80 2.62
N THR A 25 -4.57 12.56 1.67
CA THR A 25 -5.85 13.26 1.79
C THR A 25 -7.02 12.39 1.34
N PHE A 26 -8.21 12.65 1.88
CA PHE A 26 -9.44 11.97 1.47
C PHE A 26 -9.58 11.98 -0.06
N GLY A 27 -9.90 10.81 -0.63
CA GLY A 27 -10.04 10.63 -2.06
C GLY A 27 -8.75 10.29 -2.80
N SER A 28 -7.57 10.49 -2.21
CA SER A 28 -6.29 10.08 -2.82
C SER A 28 -6.29 8.58 -3.13
N VAL A 29 -5.65 8.21 -4.24
CA VAL A 29 -5.50 6.81 -4.68
C VAL A 29 -4.04 6.43 -4.72
N MET A 30 -3.70 5.36 -4.02
CA MET A 30 -2.36 4.79 -3.93
C MET A 30 -2.34 3.39 -4.55
N GLN A 31 -1.28 3.09 -5.29
CA GLN A 31 -0.94 1.73 -5.71
C GLN A 31 0.25 1.24 -4.89
N TRP A 32 0.18 0.00 -4.41
CA TRP A 32 1.30 -0.71 -3.80
C TRP A 32 1.58 -2.00 -4.55
N VAL A 33 2.86 -2.30 -4.75
CA VAL A 33 3.35 -3.52 -5.38
C VAL A 33 4.17 -4.30 -4.36
N TYR A 34 3.83 -5.57 -4.16
CA TYR A 34 4.36 -6.40 -3.08
C TYR A 34 4.39 -7.88 -3.48
N VAL A 35 5.06 -8.73 -2.71
CA VAL A 35 4.97 -10.19 -2.75
C VAL A 35 4.47 -10.70 -1.39
N ILE A 36 3.63 -11.74 -1.37
CA ILE A 36 3.14 -12.35 -0.10
C ILE A 36 4.13 -13.41 0.40
N ASP A 37 4.74 -14.14 -0.54
CA ASP A 37 5.81 -15.09 -0.28
C ASP A 37 7.10 -14.51 -0.85
N ALA A 38 8.10 -14.26 0.00
CA ALA A 38 9.41 -13.74 -0.41
C ALA A 38 10.15 -14.69 -1.38
N LYS A 39 9.76 -15.96 -1.45
CA LYS A 39 10.27 -16.95 -2.41
C LYS A 39 9.53 -16.94 -3.75
N SER A 40 8.49 -16.14 -3.88
CA SER A 40 7.72 -16.01 -5.12
C SER A 40 8.24 -14.86 -5.97
N ASP A 41 8.46 -15.12 -7.26
CA ASP A 41 8.75 -14.08 -8.25
C ASP A 41 7.49 -13.30 -8.69
N GLN A 42 6.32 -13.67 -8.16
CA GLN A 42 5.05 -13.04 -8.52
C GLN A 42 4.78 -11.80 -7.66
N TYR A 43 4.95 -10.63 -8.27
CA TYR A 43 4.44 -9.40 -7.70
C TYR A 43 2.92 -9.31 -7.81
N LEU A 44 2.29 -8.89 -6.72
CA LEU A 44 0.89 -8.54 -6.61
C LEU A 44 0.75 -7.03 -6.48
N GLU A 45 -0.41 -6.52 -6.88
CA GLU A 45 -0.78 -5.13 -6.67
C GLU A 45 -2.08 -4.96 -5.87
N VAL A 46 -2.15 -3.87 -5.12
CA VAL A 46 -3.39 -3.34 -4.54
C VAL A 46 -3.48 -1.85 -4.81
N LYS A 47 -4.68 -1.39 -5.17
CA LYS A 47 -5.02 0.03 -5.26
C LYS A 47 -5.96 0.37 -4.11
N GLY A 48 -5.57 1.31 -3.26
CA GLY A 48 -6.38 1.78 -2.14
C GLY A 48 -6.76 3.24 -2.32
N LYS A 49 -8.03 3.56 -2.04
CA LYS A 49 -8.52 4.93 -1.97
C LYS A 49 -8.63 5.35 -0.50
N VAL A 50 -8.10 6.51 -0.14
CA VAL A 50 -8.27 7.09 1.20
C VAL A 50 -9.74 7.45 1.39
N THR A 51 -10.39 6.87 2.38
CA THR A 51 -11.81 7.10 2.69
C THR A 51 -12.02 7.78 4.03
N GLU A 52 -11.00 7.88 4.87
CA GLU A 52 -11.07 8.59 6.14
C GLU A 52 -9.67 9.05 6.56
N VAL A 53 -9.59 10.25 7.14
CA VAL A 53 -8.39 10.81 7.75
C VAL A 53 -8.81 11.38 9.10
N ASP A 54 -8.21 10.90 10.18
CA ASP A 54 -8.42 11.42 11.53
C ASP A 54 -7.05 11.79 12.11
N ASP A 55 -6.71 13.08 12.03
CA ASP A 55 -5.41 13.61 12.46
C ASP A 55 -5.24 13.58 13.98
N GLU A 56 -6.33 13.73 14.74
CA GLU A 56 -6.30 13.68 16.21
C GLU A 56 -5.91 12.27 16.69
N LYS A 57 -6.47 11.24 16.05
CA LYS A 57 -6.15 9.84 16.33
C LYS A 57 -4.96 9.32 15.53
N ARG A 58 -4.41 10.13 14.61
CA ARG A 58 -3.34 9.75 13.66
C ARG A 58 -3.69 8.48 12.88
N SER A 59 -4.93 8.39 12.40
CA SER A 59 -5.43 7.23 11.66
C SER A 59 -5.79 7.59 10.23
N LEU A 60 -5.59 6.64 9.34
CA LEU A 60 -5.87 6.78 7.91
C LEU A 60 -6.48 5.49 7.39
N THR A 61 -7.68 5.58 6.82
CA THR A 61 -8.43 4.42 6.32
C THR A 61 -8.34 4.36 4.80
N TYR A 62 -7.98 3.18 4.28
CA TYR A 62 -8.04 2.90 2.85
C TYR A 62 -9.11 1.84 2.55
N THR A 63 -9.84 2.03 1.47
CA THR A 63 -10.66 0.98 0.85
C THR A 63 -9.95 0.44 -0.38
N ALA A 64 -9.80 -0.89 -0.49
CA ALA A 64 -9.27 -1.51 -1.70
C ALA A 64 -10.27 -1.33 -2.85
N VAL A 65 -9.81 -0.73 -3.95
CA VAL A 65 -10.62 -0.41 -5.14
C VAL A 65 -10.12 -1.11 -6.40
N GLY A 66 -9.01 -1.87 -6.30
CA GLY A 66 -8.46 -2.62 -7.42
C GLY A 66 -7.23 -3.44 -7.04
N GLY A 67 -6.73 -4.20 -8.02
CA GLY A 67 -5.54 -5.03 -7.91
C GLY A 67 -5.85 -6.51 -7.65
N ASP A 68 -4.79 -7.30 -7.47
CA ASP A 68 -4.86 -8.75 -7.32
C ASP A 68 -5.60 -9.18 -6.04
N VAL A 69 -5.52 -8.37 -4.99
CA VAL A 69 -6.18 -8.67 -3.70
C VAL A 69 -7.69 -8.87 -3.83
N LEU A 70 -8.33 -8.17 -4.78
CA LEU A 70 -9.77 -8.27 -5.01
C LEU A 70 -10.15 -9.47 -5.89
N LYS A 71 -9.20 -10.09 -6.60
CA LYS A 71 -9.48 -11.25 -7.47
C LYS A 71 -9.89 -12.50 -6.69
N MET A 72 -9.49 -12.59 -5.42
CA MET A 72 -9.81 -13.74 -4.55
C MET A 72 -11.07 -13.54 -3.71
N HIS A 73 -11.69 -12.35 -3.77
CA HIS A 73 -12.96 -12.11 -3.11
C HIS A 73 -14.07 -12.79 -3.91
N LYS A 74 -14.60 -13.90 -3.38
CA LYS A 74 -15.84 -14.49 -3.89
C LYS A 74 -17.01 -13.69 -3.35
N SER A 75 -17.91 -13.29 -4.25
CA SER A 75 -19.22 -12.69 -3.93
C SER A 75 -20.06 -13.60 -3.05
#